data_AF-A0A523SMJ4-F1
#
_entry.id   AF-A0A523SMJ4-F1
#
_cell.length_a   1.000
_cell.length_b   1.000
_cell.length_c   1.000
_cell.angle_alpha   90.00
_cell.angle_beta   90.00
_cell.angle_gamma   90.00
#
_symmetry.space_group_name_H-M   'P 1'
#
loop_
_entity.id
_entity.type
_entity.pdbx_description
1 polymer ?
#
loop_
_entity_poly.entity_id
_entity_poly.type
_entity_poly.pdbx_seq_one_letter_code
_entity_poly.pdbx_strand_id
1 'polypeptide(L)'
;MDGKKRSALSKRKKNTKLNSNHKWLKATFVVFVAILFLFFASLLYLNSLSDQPNTTGSRAAILDGLYNTRPNSVFTRNLTSILKAAGFHVDLFQGESVTIDLLRNIRGYELVILRLHSGIHTDKFLYLFSGEPYTESKYAAEQLSRAVRKAYSFDEEEAPVFALNSVFLGINNPEGLTGSTIILTGCNGTNDSYAIQRFFERGAKAYVSWNGYVDLSYSDSAILMLVRFLYLDGLNLEEAVEKVLKDIGPDPFYASTMEYYVPA
;
A
#
# COMPACT_ATOMS: atom_id res chain seq x y z
N MET A 1 -6.96 41.38 -98.19
CA MET A 1 -7.60 42.70 -98.34
C MET A 1 -8.25 43.07 -97.01
N ASP A 2 -8.19 44.36 -96.69
CA ASP A 2 -8.79 45.12 -95.58
C ASP A 2 -9.91 44.44 -94.76
N GLY A 3 -10.08 44.69 -93.46
CA GLY A 3 -9.55 45.78 -92.66
C GLY A 3 -10.34 45.92 -91.34
N LYS A 4 -9.76 46.70 -90.44
CA LYS A 4 -10.32 47.24 -89.18
C LYS A 4 -11.74 47.83 -89.32
N LYS A 5 -12.56 47.65 -88.28
CA LYS A 5 -13.03 48.72 -87.33
C LYS A 5 -14.13 48.16 -86.40
N ARG A 6 -13.92 48.12 -85.07
CA ARG A 6 -14.29 49.15 -84.05
C ARG A 6 -15.81 49.40 -84.01
N SER A 7 -16.54 49.03 -82.96
CA SER A 7 -16.73 49.68 -81.63
C SER A 7 -18.17 49.30 -81.20
N ALA A 8 -18.67 49.34 -79.97
CA ALA A 8 -18.34 50.03 -78.74
C ALA A 8 -19.02 49.29 -77.56
N LEU A 9 -18.57 49.64 -76.36
CA LEU A 9 -19.06 49.16 -75.08
C LEU A 9 -20.53 49.48 -74.78
N SER A 10 -21.17 48.59 -74.02
CA SER A 10 -22.13 48.98 -72.99
C SER A 10 -21.93 48.08 -71.76
N LYS A 11 -21.44 48.68 -70.67
CA LYS A 11 -21.27 48.06 -69.35
C LYS A 11 -22.64 47.89 -68.70
N ARG A 12 -23.04 46.66 -68.39
CA ARG A 12 -24.09 46.35 -67.41
C ARG A 12 -23.44 45.66 -66.20
N LYS A 13 -23.23 46.42 -65.13
CA LYS A 13 -22.69 45.94 -63.85
C LYS A 13 -23.78 45.12 -63.15
N LYS A 14 -23.69 43.78 -63.18
CA LYS A 14 -24.49 42.89 -62.31
C LYS A 14 -23.70 42.65 -61.03
N ASN A 15 -24.19 43.19 -59.93
CA ASN A 15 -23.85 42.73 -58.59
C ASN A 15 -24.52 41.37 -58.37
N THR A 16 -23.74 40.32 -58.19
CA THR A 16 -24.20 39.05 -57.62
C THR A 16 -23.54 38.87 -56.26
N LYS A 17 -24.33 39.06 -55.20
CA LYS A 17 -24.02 38.61 -53.84
C LYS A 17 -23.92 37.09 -53.85
N LEU A 18 -22.71 36.56 -53.68
CA LEU A 18 -22.47 35.17 -53.27
C LEU A 18 -21.82 35.22 -51.89
N ASN A 19 -22.65 35.17 -50.85
CA ASN A 19 -22.19 35.11 -49.46
C ASN A 19 -23.25 34.40 -48.63
N SER A 20 -22.94 33.20 -48.11
CA SER A 20 -23.35 32.74 -46.77
C SER A 20 -22.89 31.31 -46.44
N ASN A 21 -22.64 30.42 -47.42
CA ASN A 21 -22.48 28.99 -47.09
C ASN A 21 -21.05 28.58 -46.65
N HIS A 22 -20.01 29.29 -47.09
CA HIS A 22 -18.62 28.97 -46.71
C HIS A 22 -18.25 29.35 -45.28
N LYS A 23 -18.97 30.29 -44.63
CA LYS A 23 -18.66 30.69 -43.26
C LYS A 23 -19.03 29.60 -42.25
N TRP A 24 -20.20 28.98 -42.44
CA TRP A 24 -20.66 27.87 -41.60
C TRP A 24 -19.82 26.61 -41.82
N LEU A 25 -19.42 26.30 -43.06
CA LEU A 25 -18.48 25.21 -43.37
C LEU A 25 -17.09 25.39 -42.73
N LYS A 26 -16.57 26.63 -42.69
CA LYS A 26 -15.31 26.92 -42.01
C LYS A 26 -15.45 26.83 -40.50
N ALA A 27 -16.56 27.30 -39.94
CA ALA A 27 -16.83 27.21 -38.51
C ALA A 27 -17.00 25.76 -38.05
N THR A 28 -17.72 24.91 -38.80
CA THR A 28 -17.86 23.48 -38.49
C THR A 28 -16.53 22.74 -38.58
N PHE A 29 -15.69 23.07 -39.57
CA PHE A 29 -14.35 22.50 -39.68
C PHE A 29 -13.45 22.88 -38.48
N VAL A 30 -13.48 24.15 -38.04
CA VAL A 30 -12.70 24.60 -36.88
C VAL A 30 -13.17 23.91 -35.59
N VAL A 31 -14.48 23.78 -35.39
CA VAL A 31 -15.04 23.07 -34.22
C VAL A 31 -14.65 21.59 -34.25
N PHE A 32 -14.71 20.95 -35.41
CA PHE A 32 -14.31 19.55 -35.57
C PHE A 32 -12.82 19.32 -35.25
N VAL A 33 -11.94 20.21 -35.75
CA VAL A 33 -10.50 20.16 -35.45
C VAL A 33 -10.23 20.40 -33.96
N ALA A 34 -10.95 21.34 -33.33
CA ALA A 34 -10.83 21.58 -31.89
C ALA A 34 -11.27 20.37 -31.06
N ILE A 35 -12.35 19.70 -31.44
CA ILE A 35 -12.81 18.47 -30.78
C ILE A 35 -11.79 17.34 -30.95
N LEU A 36 -11.24 17.15 -32.16
CA LEU A 36 -10.18 16.18 -32.40
C LEU A 36 -8.93 16.46 -31.56
N PHE A 37 -8.54 17.73 -31.45
CA PHE A 37 -7.41 18.14 -30.63
C PHE A 37 -7.66 17.88 -29.15
N LEU A 38 -8.85 18.19 -28.64
CA LEU A 38 -9.24 17.91 -27.26
C LEU A 38 -9.32 16.41 -26.97
N PHE A 39 -9.83 15.62 -27.92
CA PHE A 39 -9.86 14.16 -27.81
C PHE A 39 -8.43 13.59 -27.80
N PHE A 40 -7.55 14.08 -28.68
CA PHE A 40 -6.16 13.64 -28.73
C PHE A 40 -5.37 14.07 -27.49
N ALA A 41 -5.60 15.29 -27.00
CA ALA A 41 -5.03 15.77 -25.74
C ALA A 41 -5.55 14.97 -24.53
N SER A 42 -6.83 14.60 -24.52
CA SER A 42 -7.41 13.71 -23.52
C SER A 42 -6.81 12.31 -23.60
N LEU A 43 -6.58 11.78 -24.80
CA LEU A 43 -5.96 10.47 -25.00
C LEU A 43 -4.49 10.47 -24.54
N LEU A 44 -3.75 11.53 -24.85
CA LEU A 44 -2.39 11.75 -24.37
C LEU A 44 -2.35 11.94 -22.84
N TYR A 45 -3.32 12.65 -22.27
CA TYR A 45 -3.44 12.84 -20.82
C TYR A 45 -3.81 11.54 -20.09
N LEU A 46 -4.71 10.73 -20.65
CA LEU A 46 -5.06 9.41 -20.12
C LEU A 46 -3.88 8.44 -20.22
N ASN A 47 -3.11 8.47 -21.32
CA ASN A 47 -1.87 7.71 -21.44
C ASN A 47 -0.80 8.19 -20.44
N SER A 48 -0.71 9.49 -20.18
CA SER A 48 0.18 10.04 -19.14
C SER A 48 -0.25 9.67 -17.73
N LEU A 49 -1.55 9.47 -17.47
CA LEU A 49 -2.05 8.96 -16.20
C LEU A 49 -1.76 7.46 -16.04
N SER A 50 -1.67 6.72 -17.14
CA SER A 50 -1.21 5.32 -17.18
C SER A 50 0.30 5.17 -16.99
N ASP A 51 1.06 6.26 -17.12
CA ASP A 51 2.51 6.30 -16.91
C ASP A 51 2.81 6.69 -15.46
N GLN A 52 2.16 6.02 -14.50
CA GLN A 52 2.83 5.79 -13.22
C GLN A 52 4.03 4.92 -13.54
N PRO A 53 5.24 5.24 -13.05
CA PRO A 53 6.37 4.36 -13.26
C PRO A 53 5.97 2.99 -12.72
N ASN A 54 5.79 2.03 -13.63
CA ASN A 54 5.85 0.63 -13.28
C ASN A 54 7.25 0.42 -12.71
N THR A 55 7.40 0.62 -11.40
CA THR A 55 8.58 0.20 -10.67
C THR A 55 8.56 -1.32 -10.77
N THR A 56 9.27 -1.84 -11.74
CA THR A 56 9.41 -3.28 -12.03
C THR A 56 10.17 -4.04 -10.94
N GLY A 57 10.21 -3.51 -9.70
CA GLY A 57 10.85 -4.12 -8.54
C GLY A 57 9.83 -4.37 -7.43
N SER A 58 9.98 -5.50 -6.74
CA SER A 58 9.16 -5.86 -5.59
C SER A 58 9.18 -4.76 -4.52
N ARG A 59 8.04 -4.49 -3.91
CA ARG A 59 7.90 -3.46 -2.86
C ARG A 59 7.76 -4.11 -1.49
N ALA A 60 8.44 -3.54 -0.50
CA ALA A 60 8.31 -3.92 0.90
C ALA A 60 7.86 -2.71 1.72
N ALA A 61 6.93 -2.92 2.65
CA ALA A 61 6.54 -1.93 3.63
C ALA A 61 7.05 -2.34 5.01
N ILE A 62 7.69 -1.41 5.72
CA ILE A 62 8.03 -1.54 7.13
C ILE A 62 7.16 -0.53 7.88
N LEU A 63 6.24 -1.02 8.71
CA LEU A 63 5.38 -0.19 9.56
C LEU A 63 5.84 -0.35 11.01
N ASP A 64 6.62 0.62 11.48
CA ASP A 64 7.19 0.66 12.82
C ASP A 64 6.41 1.62 13.71
N GLY A 65 5.27 1.17 14.23
CA GLY A 65 4.43 1.95 15.15
C GLY A 65 5.10 2.19 16.50
N LEU A 66 6.12 1.38 16.83
CA LEU A 66 6.88 1.46 18.08
C LEU A 66 8.00 2.50 18.04
N TYR A 67 8.25 3.16 16.91
CA TYR A 67 9.41 4.05 16.73
C TYR A 67 9.57 5.11 17.83
N ASN A 68 8.47 5.70 18.31
CA ASN A 68 8.53 6.79 19.29
C ASN A 68 8.77 6.28 20.73
N THR A 69 8.30 5.09 21.08
CA THR A 69 8.35 4.56 22.45
C THR A 69 9.45 3.53 22.64
N ARG A 70 9.70 2.69 21.62
CA ARG A 70 10.72 1.63 21.58
C ARG A 70 11.56 1.70 20.29
N PRO A 71 12.34 2.78 20.09
CA PRO A 71 13.13 2.96 18.88
C PRO A 71 14.19 1.87 18.74
N ASN A 72 14.32 1.30 17.54
CA ASN A 72 15.43 0.40 17.19
C ASN A 72 16.01 0.75 15.82
N SER A 73 16.80 1.82 15.77
CA SER A 73 17.37 2.32 14.51
C SER A 73 18.36 1.33 13.86
N VAL A 74 18.97 0.44 14.64
CA VAL A 74 19.88 -0.60 14.13
C VAL A 74 19.07 -1.67 13.39
N PHE A 75 17.99 -2.18 13.99
CA PHE A 75 17.06 -3.09 13.32
C PHE A 75 16.54 -2.50 12.02
N THR A 76 15.96 -1.30 12.06
CA THR A 76 15.34 -0.67 10.89
C THR A 76 16.35 -0.46 9.76
N ARG A 77 17.58 -0.04 10.09
CA ARG A 77 18.65 0.17 9.10
C ARG A 77 19.11 -1.15 8.47
N ASN A 78 19.35 -2.18 9.29
CA ASN A 78 19.80 -3.47 8.80
C ASN A 78 18.73 -4.14 7.94
N LEU A 79 17.48 -4.13 8.40
CA LEU A 79 16.35 -4.67 7.67
C LEU A 79 16.17 -3.97 6.31
N THR A 80 16.20 -2.63 6.31
CA THR A 80 16.14 -1.84 5.07
C THR A 80 17.30 -2.18 4.13
N SER A 81 18.52 -2.35 4.66
CA SER A 81 19.70 -2.71 3.87
C SER A 81 19.57 -4.09 3.23
N ILE A 82 19.08 -5.09 3.98
CA ILE A 82 18.85 -6.45 3.48
C ILE A 82 17.85 -6.43 2.34
N LEU A 83 16.71 -5.77 2.54
CA LEU A 83 15.65 -5.69 1.53
C LEU A 83 16.11 -4.96 0.26
N LYS A 84 16.83 -3.83 0.40
CA LYS A 84 17.41 -3.14 -0.76
C LYS A 84 18.43 -3.98 -1.50
N ALA A 85 19.28 -4.74 -0.79
CA ALA A 85 20.24 -5.65 -1.40
C ALA A 85 19.54 -6.80 -2.15
N ALA A 86 18.36 -7.21 -1.69
CA ALA A 86 17.49 -8.17 -2.37
C ALA A 86 16.64 -7.56 -3.51
N GLY A 87 16.82 -6.27 -3.84
CA GLY A 87 16.14 -5.60 -4.95
C GLY A 87 14.79 -4.97 -4.61
N PHE A 88 14.41 -4.90 -3.33
CA PHE A 88 13.15 -4.26 -2.93
C PHE A 88 13.24 -2.73 -2.96
N HIS A 89 12.15 -2.10 -3.40
CA HIS A 89 11.84 -0.74 -2.99
C HIS A 89 11.19 -0.77 -1.59
N VAL A 90 11.77 -0.07 -0.62
CA VAL A 90 11.35 -0.13 0.78
C VAL A 90 10.66 1.17 1.17
N ASP A 91 9.38 1.09 1.50
CA ASP A 91 8.61 2.16 2.12
C ASP A 91 8.65 1.99 3.65
N LEU A 92 9.10 3.02 4.35
CA LEU A 92 9.25 3.02 5.80
C LEU A 92 8.26 4.01 6.42
N PHE A 93 7.34 3.50 7.24
CA PHE A 93 6.38 4.27 8.02
C PHE A 93 6.72 4.11 9.50
N GLN A 94 6.80 5.21 10.24
CA GLN A 94 7.27 5.21 11.64
C GLN A 94 6.41 6.07 12.56
N GLY A 95 6.27 5.62 13.80
CA GLY A 95 5.59 6.34 14.88
C GLY A 95 4.16 6.70 14.48
N GLU A 96 3.78 7.97 14.68
CA GLU A 96 2.42 8.47 14.44
C GLU A 96 1.97 8.38 12.97
N SER A 97 2.87 8.17 12.02
CA SER A 97 2.48 7.92 10.62
C SER A 97 1.85 6.53 10.41
N VAL A 98 2.09 5.59 11.33
CA VAL A 98 1.45 4.26 11.32
C VAL A 98 0.05 4.39 11.91
N THR A 99 -0.88 4.88 11.10
CA THR A 99 -2.26 5.17 11.50
C THR A 99 -3.21 4.00 11.27
N ILE A 100 -4.39 4.04 11.91
CA ILE A 100 -5.50 3.14 11.59
C ILE A 100 -5.85 3.22 10.10
N ASP A 101 -5.81 4.42 9.54
CA ASP A 101 -6.12 4.62 8.13
C ASP A 101 -5.04 4.00 7.22
N LEU A 102 -3.75 4.14 7.54
CA LEU A 102 -2.68 3.46 6.81
C LEU A 102 -2.87 1.94 6.84
N LEU A 103 -3.14 1.36 8.02
CA LEU A 103 -3.31 -0.09 8.18
C LEU A 103 -4.52 -0.61 7.38
N ARG A 104 -5.65 0.10 7.35
CA ARG A 104 -6.83 -0.28 6.55
C ARG A 104 -6.60 -0.16 5.05
N ASN A 105 -5.73 0.77 4.64
CA ASN A 105 -5.45 1.08 3.24
C ASN A 105 -4.15 0.47 2.70
N ILE A 106 -3.45 -0.36 3.48
CA ILE A 106 -2.22 -1.01 3.02
C ILE A 106 -2.49 -1.88 1.79
N ARG A 107 -1.66 -1.74 0.75
CA ARG A 107 -1.75 -2.54 -0.48
C ARG A 107 -0.51 -2.48 -1.36
N GLY A 108 -0.35 -3.48 -2.23
CA GLY A 108 0.65 -3.45 -3.31
C GLY A 108 2.08 -3.72 -2.87
N TYR A 109 2.24 -4.43 -1.75
CA TYR A 109 3.53 -4.83 -1.19
C TYR A 109 3.67 -6.34 -1.24
N GLU A 110 4.81 -6.84 -1.72
CA GLU A 110 5.11 -8.28 -1.64
C GLU A 110 5.51 -8.68 -0.22
N LEU A 111 6.04 -7.74 0.56
CA LEU A 111 6.39 -7.95 1.96
C LEU A 111 5.84 -6.81 2.82
N VAL A 112 5.09 -7.15 3.86
CA VAL A 112 4.60 -6.20 4.87
C VAL A 112 5.13 -6.62 6.24
N ILE A 113 6.02 -5.80 6.81
CA ILE A 113 6.58 -6.02 8.15
C ILE A 113 5.89 -5.05 9.10
N LEU A 114 5.15 -5.61 10.04
CA LEU A 114 4.42 -4.90 11.08
C LEU A 114 5.23 -4.97 12.38
N ARG A 115 6.02 -3.92 12.66
CA ARG A 115 6.69 -3.75 13.96
C ARG A 115 5.77 -2.98 14.90
N LEU A 116 4.85 -3.72 15.49
CA LEU A 116 3.74 -3.21 16.31
C LEU A 116 3.62 -4.04 17.59
N HIS A 117 3.06 -3.43 18.64
CA HIS A 117 2.44 -4.22 19.69
C HIS A 117 1.19 -4.92 19.14
N SER A 118 0.90 -6.09 19.66
CA SER A 118 -0.36 -6.78 19.40
C SER A 118 -0.78 -7.65 20.58
N GLY A 119 -2.06 -7.99 20.62
CA GLY A 119 -2.58 -8.89 21.63
C GLY A 119 -4.00 -9.34 21.33
N ILE A 120 -4.39 -10.46 21.95
CA ILE A 120 -5.74 -10.99 21.89
C ILE A 120 -6.59 -10.31 22.96
N HIS A 121 -7.67 -9.65 22.54
CA HIS A 121 -8.65 -9.11 23.48
C HIS A 121 -9.56 -10.23 24.00
N THR A 122 -10.25 -10.00 25.11
CA THR A 122 -11.35 -10.85 25.61
C THR A 122 -12.45 -11.19 24.58
N ASP A 123 -12.59 -10.44 23.48
CA ASP A 123 -13.50 -10.78 22.37
C ASP A 123 -12.89 -11.78 21.37
N LYS A 124 -11.69 -12.29 21.67
CA LYS A 124 -10.91 -13.28 20.92
C LYS A 124 -10.31 -12.80 19.61
N PHE A 125 -10.41 -11.51 19.29
CA PHE A 125 -9.73 -10.94 18.14
C PHE A 125 -8.33 -10.43 18.49
N LEU A 126 -7.42 -10.55 17.52
CA LEU A 126 -6.12 -9.90 17.53
C LEU A 126 -6.28 -8.41 17.22
N TYR A 127 -5.65 -7.57 18.05
CA TYR A 127 -5.57 -6.13 17.80
C TYR A 127 -4.14 -5.72 17.52
N LEU A 128 -3.95 -4.96 16.45
CA LEU A 128 -2.67 -4.37 16.01
C LEU A 128 -2.59 -2.94 16.52
N PHE A 129 -1.61 -2.65 17.37
CA PHE A 129 -1.49 -1.34 17.98
C PHE A 129 -0.81 -0.43 16.98
N SER A 130 -1.52 0.61 16.55
CA SER A 130 -0.99 1.62 15.65
C SER A 130 0.00 2.53 16.40
N GLY A 131 0.72 3.39 15.68
CA GLY A 131 1.45 4.49 16.30
C GLY A 131 0.59 5.73 16.52
N GLU A 132 -0.71 5.67 16.22
CA GLU A 132 -1.63 6.81 16.27
C GLU A 132 -2.15 7.04 17.69
N PRO A 133 -1.92 8.23 18.29
CA PRO A 133 -2.42 8.55 19.62
C PRO A 133 -3.94 8.44 19.72
N TYR A 134 -4.41 7.86 20.82
CA TYR A 134 -5.84 7.71 21.06
C TYR A 134 -6.52 9.04 21.38
N THR A 135 -7.70 9.27 20.79
CA THR A 135 -8.64 10.32 21.21
C THR A 135 -10.06 9.76 21.21
N GLU A 136 -10.88 10.13 22.19
CA GLU A 136 -12.22 9.55 22.33
C GLU A 136 -13.14 9.85 21.14
N SER A 137 -13.00 11.02 20.52
CA SER A 137 -13.85 11.49 19.44
C SER A 137 -13.53 10.90 18.06
N LYS A 138 -12.34 10.34 17.84
CA LYS A 138 -11.92 9.82 16.53
C LYS A 138 -12.34 8.36 16.37
N TYR A 139 -12.72 7.96 15.15
CA TYR A 139 -13.19 6.61 14.82
C TYR A 139 -14.40 6.15 15.66
N ALA A 140 -15.29 7.06 16.07
CA ALA A 140 -16.37 6.74 17.00
C ALA A 140 -17.26 5.58 16.51
N ALA A 141 -17.58 5.53 15.21
CA ALA A 141 -18.35 4.43 14.64
C ALA A 141 -17.59 3.10 14.66
N GLU A 142 -16.29 3.11 14.35
CA GLU A 142 -15.43 1.93 14.38
C GLU A 142 -15.13 1.44 15.80
N GLN A 143 -15.10 2.35 16.77
CA GLN A 143 -15.03 2.00 18.19
C GLN A 143 -16.30 1.27 18.64
N LEU A 144 -17.48 1.77 18.25
CA LEU A 144 -18.77 1.10 18.52
C LEU A 144 -18.87 -0.27 17.85
N SER A 145 -18.37 -0.41 16.61
CA SER A 145 -18.37 -1.67 15.87
C SER A 145 -17.22 -2.61 16.25
N ARG A 146 -16.32 -2.20 17.16
CA ARG A 146 -15.12 -2.93 17.61
C ARG A 146 -14.09 -3.18 16.50
N ALA A 147 -14.16 -2.43 15.41
CA ALA A 147 -13.12 -2.42 14.38
C ALA A 147 -11.86 -1.70 14.87
N VAL A 148 -12.00 -0.72 15.76
CA VAL A 148 -10.90 0.05 16.36
C VAL A 148 -11.12 0.14 17.87
N ARG A 149 -10.04 0.13 18.67
CA ARG A 149 -10.13 0.28 20.13
C ARG A 149 -9.03 1.17 20.68
N LYS A 150 -9.24 1.68 21.88
CA LYS A 150 -8.17 2.18 22.75
C LYS A 150 -7.32 1.02 23.23
N ALA A 151 -6.01 1.14 23.17
CA ALA A 151 -5.08 0.13 23.67
C ALA A 151 -3.98 0.74 24.53
N TYR A 152 -3.50 -0.05 25.49
CA TYR A 152 -2.38 0.27 26.37
C TYR A 152 -1.33 -0.83 26.24
N SER A 153 -0.06 -0.44 26.09
CA SER A 153 1.07 -1.35 26.22
C SER A 153 1.25 -1.82 27.67
N PHE A 154 2.20 -2.74 27.89
CA PHE A 154 2.63 -3.13 29.24
C PHE A 154 3.47 -2.06 29.94
N ASP A 155 3.98 -1.08 29.19
CA ASP A 155 4.60 0.10 29.75
C ASP A 155 3.54 1.14 30.08
N GLU A 156 3.42 1.49 31.37
CA GLU A 156 2.44 2.46 31.86
C GLU A 156 2.83 3.91 31.52
N GLU A 157 4.08 4.17 31.13
CA GLU A 157 4.54 5.49 30.68
C GLU A 157 4.13 5.79 29.23
N GLU A 158 3.83 4.76 28.45
CA GLU A 158 3.39 4.90 27.06
C GLU A 158 1.92 5.34 27.01
N ALA A 159 1.68 6.47 26.33
CA ALA A 159 0.34 6.98 26.13
C ALA A 159 -0.51 5.99 25.31
N PRO A 160 -1.83 5.89 25.57
CA PRO A 160 -2.68 4.98 24.82
C PRO A 160 -2.76 5.35 23.34
N VAL A 161 -2.78 4.33 22.50
CA VAL A 161 -2.89 4.43 21.04
C VAL A 161 -4.19 3.79 20.56
N PHE A 162 -4.55 4.06 19.31
CA PHE A 162 -5.56 3.26 18.63
C PHE A 162 -5.00 1.89 18.24
N ALA A 163 -5.81 0.85 18.38
CA ALA A 163 -5.52 -0.48 17.89
C ALA A 163 -6.61 -0.94 16.90
N LEU A 164 -6.17 -1.47 15.77
CA LEU A 164 -7.02 -2.00 14.71
C LEU A 164 -7.31 -3.47 15.01
N ASN A 165 -8.57 -3.89 15.00
CA ASN A 165 -8.89 -5.31 14.91
C ASN A 165 -8.29 -5.85 13.61
N SER A 166 -7.37 -6.82 13.73
CA SER A 166 -6.50 -7.25 12.64
C SER A 166 -7.29 -7.76 11.43
N VAL A 167 -8.51 -8.26 11.59
CA VAL A 167 -9.43 -8.64 10.49
C VAL A 167 -9.61 -7.54 9.45
N PHE A 168 -9.43 -6.27 9.83
CA PHE A 168 -9.57 -5.10 8.98
C PHE A 168 -8.26 -4.62 8.33
N LEU A 169 -7.14 -5.31 8.51
CA LEU A 169 -5.89 -4.99 7.80
C LEU A 169 -6.12 -5.06 6.28
N GLY A 170 -5.78 -3.97 5.58
CA GLY A 170 -5.98 -3.87 4.12
C GLY A 170 -7.42 -3.92 3.65
N ILE A 171 -8.43 -3.82 4.54
CA ILE A 171 -9.85 -4.00 4.20
C ILE A 171 -10.35 -3.08 3.08
N ASN A 172 -9.83 -1.85 2.99
CA ASN A 172 -10.31 -0.86 2.03
C ASN A 172 -9.82 -1.12 0.60
N ASN A 173 -8.99 -2.15 0.40
CA ASN A 173 -8.49 -2.55 -0.89
C ASN A 173 -8.88 -4.00 -1.15
N PRO A 174 -9.88 -4.25 -2.02
CA PRO A 174 -10.10 -5.58 -2.58
C PRO A 174 -8.78 -6.07 -3.18
N GLU A 175 -8.33 -7.28 -2.81
CA GLU A 175 -7.03 -7.83 -3.23
C GLU A 175 -5.80 -7.00 -2.77
N GLY A 176 -5.95 -6.18 -1.73
CA GLY A 176 -4.87 -5.31 -1.24
C GLY A 176 -3.64 -6.07 -0.75
N LEU A 177 -3.83 -7.27 -0.21
CA LEU A 177 -2.77 -8.12 0.31
C LEU A 177 -2.30 -9.15 -0.72
N THR A 178 -2.71 -9.02 -1.99
CA THR A 178 -2.37 -9.98 -3.04
C THR A 178 -0.86 -10.14 -3.20
N GLY A 179 -0.40 -11.39 -3.00
CA GLY A 179 1.00 -11.76 -3.08
C GLY A 179 1.85 -11.33 -1.88
N SER A 180 1.25 -10.72 -0.85
CA SER A 180 1.96 -10.26 0.34
C SER A 180 2.33 -11.41 1.27
N THR A 181 3.61 -11.49 1.66
CA THR A 181 4.01 -12.11 2.93
C THR A 181 3.87 -11.06 4.02
N ILE A 182 3.14 -11.38 5.09
CA ILE A 182 2.94 -10.48 6.22
C ILE A 182 3.73 -11.04 7.41
N ILE A 183 4.57 -10.20 8.02
CA ILE A 183 5.35 -10.56 9.21
C ILE A 183 4.94 -9.61 10.34
N LEU A 184 4.44 -10.15 11.44
CA LEU A 184 4.09 -9.39 12.64
C LEU A 184 5.07 -9.69 13.77
N THR A 185 5.65 -8.64 14.36
CA THR A 185 6.61 -8.76 15.48
C THR A 185 5.91 -8.91 16.83
N GLY A 186 4.63 -8.57 16.90
CA GLY A 186 3.88 -8.44 18.15
C GLY A 186 3.45 -9.76 18.77
N CYS A 187 3.07 -9.69 20.04
CA CYS A 187 2.64 -10.84 20.83
C CYS A 187 1.33 -11.47 20.31
N ASN A 188 1.21 -12.78 20.49
CA ASN A 188 0.01 -13.60 20.24
C ASN A 188 -0.55 -13.45 18.81
N GLY A 189 0.29 -13.10 17.84
CA GLY A 189 -0.18 -12.79 16.50
C GLY A 189 -0.69 -13.99 15.72
N THR A 190 -0.46 -15.23 16.19
CA THR A 190 -1.05 -16.44 15.57
C THR A 190 -2.31 -16.95 16.26
N ASN A 191 -2.75 -16.29 17.33
CA ASN A 191 -3.84 -16.77 18.19
C ASN A 191 -5.24 -16.32 17.72
N ASP A 192 -5.35 -15.79 16.50
CA ASP A 192 -6.61 -15.42 15.83
C ASP A 192 -6.65 -16.01 14.42
N SER A 193 -7.09 -17.27 14.33
CA SER A 193 -7.18 -17.99 13.05
C SER A 193 -8.15 -17.34 12.07
N TYR A 194 -9.17 -16.63 12.56
CA TYR A 194 -10.13 -15.93 11.72
C TYR A 194 -9.49 -14.71 11.04
N ALA A 195 -8.67 -13.94 11.75
CA ALA A 195 -7.88 -12.87 11.14
C ALA A 195 -6.90 -13.40 10.10
N ILE A 196 -6.19 -14.50 10.40
CA ILE A 196 -5.27 -15.14 9.45
C ILE A 196 -6.01 -15.56 8.17
N GLN A 197 -7.15 -16.24 8.30
CA GLN A 197 -7.99 -16.58 7.16
C GLN A 197 -8.39 -15.35 6.35
N ARG A 198 -8.71 -14.24 7.03
CA ARG A 198 -9.08 -12.97 6.40
C ARG A 198 -7.92 -12.30 5.65
N PHE A 199 -6.68 -12.54 6.05
CA PHE A 199 -5.52 -12.11 5.26
C PHE A 199 -5.43 -12.89 3.95
N PHE A 200 -5.62 -14.21 4.02
CA PHE A 200 -5.59 -15.09 2.84
C PHE A 200 -6.75 -14.84 1.88
N GLU A 201 -7.96 -14.58 2.39
CA GLU A 201 -9.11 -14.16 1.58
C GLU A 201 -8.85 -12.83 0.83
N ARG A 202 -7.88 -12.01 1.29
CA ARG A 202 -7.43 -10.78 0.63
C ARG A 202 -6.15 -10.95 -0.20
N GLY A 203 -5.72 -12.19 -0.41
CA GLY A 203 -4.63 -12.55 -1.32
C GLY A 203 -3.25 -12.67 -0.68
N ALA A 204 -3.12 -12.59 0.65
CA ALA A 204 -1.82 -12.82 1.30
C ALA A 204 -1.32 -14.24 0.98
N LYS A 205 -0.03 -14.36 0.63
CA LYS A 205 0.61 -15.65 0.32
C LYS A 205 1.13 -16.37 1.56
N ALA A 206 1.43 -15.60 2.61
CA ALA A 206 1.98 -16.12 3.84
C ALA A 206 1.77 -15.13 5.00
N TYR A 207 1.70 -15.67 6.21
CA TYR A 207 1.67 -14.92 7.46
C TYR A 207 2.66 -15.54 8.46
N VAL A 208 3.47 -14.71 9.11
CA VAL A 208 4.47 -15.15 10.11
C VAL A 208 4.33 -14.29 11.36
N SER A 209 4.27 -14.93 12.53
CA SER A 209 4.17 -14.23 13.81
C SER A 209 4.51 -15.15 14.99
N TRP A 210 4.44 -14.62 16.21
CA TRP A 210 4.61 -15.35 17.47
C TRP A 210 3.29 -15.89 18.03
N ASN A 211 3.36 -17.07 18.67
CA ASN A 211 2.21 -17.75 19.29
C ASN A 211 1.94 -17.36 20.76
N GLY A 212 2.72 -16.43 21.30
CA GLY A 212 2.65 -15.99 22.69
C GLY A 212 3.24 -14.60 22.88
N TYR A 213 3.53 -14.25 24.13
CA TYR A 213 4.34 -13.08 24.45
C TYR A 213 5.77 -13.27 23.95
N VAL A 214 6.41 -12.19 23.51
CA VAL A 214 7.78 -12.21 22.98
C VAL A 214 8.52 -10.96 23.43
N ASP A 215 9.82 -11.09 23.74
CA ASP A 215 10.67 -9.93 23.96
C ASP A 215 10.87 -9.17 22.64
N LEU A 216 10.76 -7.84 22.70
CA LEU A 216 10.82 -7.01 21.50
C LEU A 216 12.18 -7.10 20.78
N SER A 217 13.29 -7.11 21.54
CA SER A 217 14.63 -7.16 20.95
C SER A 217 14.93 -8.55 20.38
N TYR A 218 14.40 -9.59 21.03
CA TYR A 218 14.46 -10.96 20.53
C TYR A 218 13.67 -11.10 19.22
N SER A 219 12.43 -10.59 19.17
CA SER A 219 11.62 -10.60 17.95
C SER A 219 12.28 -9.81 16.80
N ASP A 220 12.83 -8.63 17.08
CA ASP A 220 13.54 -7.83 16.07
C ASP A 220 14.73 -8.63 15.48
N SER A 221 15.48 -9.32 16.33
CA SER A 221 16.63 -10.13 15.89
C SER A 221 16.20 -11.34 15.06
N ALA A 222 15.15 -12.05 15.49
CA ALA A 222 14.59 -13.20 14.79
C ALA A 222 14.06 -12.83 13.41
N ILE A 223 13.35 -11.71 13.29
CA ILE A 223 12.81 -11.23 12.02
C ILE A 223 13.92 -10.74 11.08
N LEU A 224 14.98 -10.13 11.61
CA LEU A 224 16.14 -9.78 10.82
C LEU A 224 16.80 -11.03 10.20
N MET A 225 16.90 -12.12 10.97
CA MET A 225 17.39 -13.42 10.48
C MET A 225 16.44 -14.03 9.44
N LEU A 226 15.12 -14.04 9.72
CA LEU A 226 14.11 -14.56 8.80
C LEU A 226 14.19 -13.87 7.43
N VAL A 227 14.22 -12.53 7.42
CA VAL A 227 14.27 -11.75 6.18
C VAL A 227 15.58 -11.97 5.44
N ARG A 228 16.71 -12.13 6.15
CA ARG A 228 17.97 -12.52 5.52
C ARG A 228 17.86 -13.89 4.84
N PHE A 229 17.32 -14.89 5.53
CA PHE A 229 17.19 -16.25 5.00
C PHE A 229 16.28 -16.30 3.76
N LEU A 230 15.16 -15.59 3.81
CA LEU A 230 14.23 -15.52 2.68
C LEU A 230 14.85 -14.86 1.45
N TYR A 231 15.54 -13.73 1.63
CA TYR A 231 15.81 -12.83 0.50
C TYR A 231 17.28 -12.69 0.10
N LEU A 232 18.23 -13.05 0.98
CA LEU A 232 19.66 -13.08 0.64
C LEU A 232 20.15 -14.51 0.46
N ASP A 233 19.69 -15.43 1.31
CA ASP A 233 20.10 -16.83 1.23
C ASP A 233 19.17 -17.65 0.31
N GLY A 234 18.02 -17.09 -0.08
CA GLY A 234 17.10 -17.66 -1.08
C GLY A 234 16.32 -18.88 -0.60
N LEU A 235 16.18 -19.04 0.72
CA LEU A 235 15.39 -20.13 1.31
C LEU A 235 13.90 -19.90 1.09
N ASN A 236 13.13 -20.98 0.97
CA ASN A 236 11.68 -20.87 1.02
C ASN A 236 11.20 -20.57 2.45
N LEU A 237 9.91 -20.25 2.62
CA LEU A 237 9.38 -19.80 3.91
C LEU A 237 9.54 -20.84 5.03
N GLU A 238 9.24 -22.10 4.75
CA GLU A 238 9.34 -23.19 5.71
C GLU A 238 10.79 -23.36 6.16
N GLU A 239 11.71 -23.50 5.20
CA GLU A 239 13.16 -23.63 5.45
C GLU A 239 13.71 -22.44 6.26
N ALA A 240 13.27 -21.22 5.94
CA ALA A 240 13.72 -20.01 6.62
C ALA A 240 13.23 -19.96 8.08
N VAL A 241 11.97 -20.31 8.34
CA VAL A 241 11.42 -20.36 9.71
C VAL A 241 12.08 -21.48 10.51
N GLU A 242 12.19 -22.68 9.95
CA GLU A 242 12.89 -23.79 10.59
C GLU A 242 14.34 -23.43 10.94
N LYS A 243 15.02 -22.70 10.05
CA LYS A 243 16.38 -22.26 10.29
C LYS A 243 16.47 -21.22 11.42
N VAL A 244 15.54 -20.27 11.50
CA VAL A 244 15.46 -19.35 12.65
C VAL A 244 15.26 -20.13 13.94
N LEU A 245 14.30 -21.05 13.97
CA LEU A 245 14.01 -21.87 15.15
C LEU A 245 15.20 -22.77 15.56
N LYS A 246 15.95 -23.29 14.58
CA LYS A 246 17.16 -24.06 14.84
C LYS A 246 18.30 -23.21 15.38
N ASP A 247 18.48 -22.00 14.85
CA ASP A 247 19.64 -21.16 15.16
C ASP A 247 19.47 -20.39 16.48
N ILE A 248 18.25 -19.92 16.81
CA ILE A 248 17.99 -19.13 18.04
C ILE A 248 16.92 -19.70 18.98
N GLY A 249 16.04 -20.60 18.50
CA GLY A 249 15.01 -21.24 19.33
C GLY A 249 13.78 -20.39 19.62
N PRO A 250 12.98 -20.79 20.64
CA PRO A 250 11.91 -19.98 21.21
C PRO A 250 12.46 -18.77 21.98
N ASP A 251 11.60 -17.78 22.21
CA ASP A 251 11.89 -16.65 23.08
C ASP A 251 12.32 -17.14 24.48
N PRO A 252 13.49 -16.70 25.00
CA PRO A 252 14.05 -17.25 26.24
C PRO A 252 13.28 -16.83 27.50
N PHE A 253 12.45 -15.78 27.44
CA PHE A 253 11.72 -15.26 28.59
C PHE A 253 10.28 -15.80 28.65
N TYR A 254 9.61 -15.84 27.50
CA TYR A 254 8.21 -16.22 27.38
C TYR A 254 8.00 -17.62 26.78
N ALA A 255 9.04 -18.27 26.27
CA ALA A 255 9.00 -19.56 25.60
C ALA A 255 8.08 -19.61 24.37
N SER A 256 7.73 -18.45 23.80
CA SER A 256 6.94 -18.38 22.55
C SER A 256 7.79 -18.75 21.35
N THR A 257 7.14 -19.34 20.35
CA THR A 257 7.79 -19.79 19.12
C THR A 257 7.24 -19.02 17.92
N MET A 258 8.10 -18.76 16.95
CA MET A 258 7.69 -18.21 15.65
C MET A 258 6.98 -19.29 14.83
N GLU A 259 5.82 -18.95 14.30
CA GLU A 259 4.97 -19.82 13.49
C GLU A 259 4.68 -19.14 12.15
N TYR A 260 4.39 -19.95 11.14
CA TYR A 260 3.99 -19.47 9.82
C TYR A 260 2.75 -20.18 9.31
N TYR A 261 2.00 -19.49 8.45
CA TYR A 261 0.81 -19.99 7.80
C TYR A 261 0.84 -19.63 6.32
N VAL A 262 0.33 -20.54 5.50
CA VAL A 262 0.09 -20.36 4.06
C VAL A 262 -1.36 -20.73 3.76
N PRO A 263 -1.99 -20.18 2.70
CA PRO A 263 -3.32 -20.61 2.28
C PRO A 263 -3.30 -22.09 1.88
N ALA A 264 -4.42 -22.78 2.10
CA ALA A 264 -4.63 -24.17 1.72
C ALA A 264 -4.80 -24.35 0.21
#